data_AF-W7TI52-F1
#
_entry.id   AF-W7TI52-F1
#
_cell.length_a   1.000
_cell.length_b   1.000
_cell.length_c   1.000
_cell.angle_alpha   90.00
_cell.angle_beta   90.00
_cell.angle_gamma   90.00
#
_symmetry.space_group_name_H-M   'P 1'
#
loop_
_entity.id
_entity.type
_entity.pdbx_description
1 polymer ?
#
loop_
_entity_poly.entity_id
_entity_poly.type
_entity_poly.pdbx_seq_one_letter_code
_entity_poly.pdbx_strand_id
1 'polypeptide(L)'
;MERFDWQSTNIKDNLQARGVMDIPGFLYRDDGETISDALRTYTRKYLAGSYRKRGSVQGDPELQNFLGALTNSSDTIAFLNGFPTGAQVRNLKDVSELLAQILWISGVEHHALNSFRILNFDLVYPSHPGKILSPLPASTGTLTDDQLVDRAGSVHR
;
A
#
# COMPACT_ATOMS: atom_id res chain seq x y z
N MET A 1 8.59 15.50 -0.73
CA MET A 1 8.34 14.12 -0.28
C MET A 1 6.87 14.03 0.02
N GLU A 2 6.13 13.22 -0.73
CA GLU A 2 4.71 13.05 -0.45
C GLU A 2 4.58 12.40 0.93
N ARG A 3 3.76 13.01 1.79
CA ARG A 3 3.60 12.56 3.18
C ARG A 3 2.69 11.34 3.15
N PHE A 4 3.12 10.24 3.78
CA PHE A 4 2.27 9.05 3.94
C PHE A 4 0.88 9.43 4.47
N ASP A 5 -0.15 8.80 3.90
CA ASP A 5 -1.54 8.91 4.36
C ASP A 5 -2.16 7.52 4.38
N TRP A 6 -2.65 7.10 5.54
CA TRP A 6 -3.34 5.83 5.71
C TRP A 6 -4.46 5.62 4.69
N GLN A 7 -5.20 6.66 4.32
CA GLN A 7 -6.32 6.54 3.37
C GLN A 7 -5.85 6.08 1.99
N SER A 8 -4.62 6.44 1.60
CA SER A 8 -4.04 6.05 0.31
C SER A 8 -3.65 4.57 0.21
N THR A 9 -3.66 3.84 1.34
CA THR A 9 -3.36 2.40 1.39
C THR A 9 -4.59 1.51 1.16
N ASN A 10 -5.78 2.09 1.07
CA ASN A 10 -6.97 1.36 0.64
C ASN A 10 -6.90 1.20 -0.88
N ILE A 11 -6.81 -0.05 -1.36
CA ILE A 11 -6.62 -0.36 -2.78
C ILE A 11 -7.68 0.27 -3.69
N LYS A 12 -8.98 0.23 -3.32
CA LYS A 12 -10.05 0.77 -4.16
C LYS A 12 -9.98 2.29 -4.24
N ASP A 13 -9.80 2.95 -3.10
CA ASP A 13 -9.68 4.41 -3.02
C ASP A 13 -8.42 4.89 -3.77
N ASN A 14 -7.32 4.14 -3.64
CA ASN A 14 -6.06 4.40 -4.34
C ASN A 14 -6.19 4.28 -5.88
N LEU A 15 -6.82 3.21 -6.37
CA LEU A 15 -7.06 2.99 -7.80
C LEU A 15 -7.99 4.07 -8.37
N GLN A 16 -9.03 4.45 -7.64
CA GLN A 16 -9.96 5.50 -8.04
C GLN A 16 -9.27 6.87 -8.08
N ALA A 17 -8.49 7.22 -7.06
CA ALA A 17 -7.75 8.49 -7.01
C ALA A 17 -6.74 8.64 -8.16
N ARG A 18 -6.17 7.53 -8.64
CA ARG A 18 -5.28 7.50 -9.80
C ARG A 18 -6.02 7.49 -11.15
N GLY A 19 -7.34 7.33 -11.15
CA GLY A 19 -8.15 7.28 -12.39
C GLY A 19 -7.88 6.04 -13.25
N VAL A 20 -7.51 4.91 -12.63
CA VAL A 20 -7.07 3.69 -13.35
C VAL A 20 -8.09 2.54 -13.27
N MET A 21 -9.30 2.82 -12.79
CA MET A 21 -10.35 1.81 -12.59
C MET A 21 -10.81 1.16 -13.91
N ASP A 22 -10.72 1.86 -15.03
CA ASP A 22 -11.28 1.39 -16.32
C ASP A 22 -10.22 0.93 -17.33
N ILE A 23 -8.95 0.79 -16.92
CA ILE A 23 -7.85 0.37 -17.82
C ILE A 23 -8.00 -1.12 -18.15
N PRO A 24 -8.13 -1.51 -19.44
CA PRO A 24 -8.20 -2.93 -19.81
C PRO A 24 -6.89 -3.66 -19.51
N GLY A 25 -6.98 -4.90 -19.03
CA GLY A 25 -5.81 -5.75 -18.76
C GLY A 25 -4.99 -5.36 -17.53
N PHE A 26 -5.53 -4.53 -16.63
CA PHE A 26 -4.84 -4.16 -15.40
C PHE A 26 -4.96 -5.25 -14.33
N LEU A 27 -4.20 -6.33 -14.48
CA LEU A 27 -4.32 -7.54 -13.65
C LEU A 27 -4.15 -7.28 -12.13
N TYR A 28 -3.24 -6.38 -11.74
CA TYR A 28 -3.08 -6.00 -10.33
C TYR A 28 -4.35 -5.39 -9.72
N ARG A 29 -5.09 -4.58 -10.49
CA ARG A 29 -6.41 -4.06 -10.07
C ARG A 29 -7.39 -5.21 -9.92
N ASP A 30 -7.52 -6.04 -10.95
CA ASP A 30 -8.55 -7.08 -11.04
C ASP A 30 -8.41 -8.11 -9.89
N ASP A 31 -7.19 -8.60 -9.68
CA ASP A 31 -6.87 -9.51 -8.58
C ASP A 31 -7.00 -8.81 -7.22
N GLY A 32 -6.51 -7.56 -7.14
CA GLY A 32 -6.53 -6.77 -5.92
C GLY A 32 -7.94 -6.47 -5.41
N GLU A 33 -8.88 -6.11 -6.30
CA GLU A 33 -10.28 -5.88 -5.94
C GLU A 33 -10.94 -7.17 -5.44
N THR A 34 -10.71 -8.29 -6.14
CA THR A 34 -11.25 -9.60 -5.76
C THR A 34 -10.77 -10.03 -4.38
N ILE A 35 -9.47 -9.92 -4.12
CA ILE A 35 -8.88 -10.28 -2.82
C ILE A 35 -9.33 -9.30 -1.72
N SER A 36 -9.40 -7.99 -2.02
CA SER A 36 -9.88 -6.99 -1.06
C SER A 36 -11.31 -7.29 -0.60
N ASP A 37 -12.21 -7.64 -1.52
CA ASP A 37 -13.59 -7.99 -1.18
C ASP A 37 -13.69 -9.30 -0.38
N ALA A 38 -12.81 -10.26 -0.66
CA ALA A 38 -12.68 -11.48 0.14
C ALA A 38 -12.21 -11.17 1.57
N LEU A 39 -11.20 -10.30 1.75
CA LEU A 39 -10.72 -9.86 3.06
C LEU A 39 -11.81 -9.14 3.86
N ARG A 40 -12.54 -8.20 3.24
CA ARG A 40 -13.67 -7.50 3.89
C ARG A 40 -14.77 -8.46 4.33
N THR A 41 -15.03 -9.49 3.53
CA THR A 41 -15.99 -10.55 3.90
C THR A 41 -15.48 -11.41 5.05
N TYR A 42 -14.21 -11.80 5.01
CA TYR A 42 -13.57 -12.58 6.06
C TYR A 42 -13.56 -11.84 7.40
N THR A 43 -13.06 -10.60 7.44
CA THR A 43 -12.94 -9.83 8.68
C THR A 43 -14.29 -9.57 9.32
N ARG A 44 -15.31 -9.26 8.52
CA ARG A 44 -16.69 -9.12 9.01
C ARG A 44 -17.21 -10.38 9.68
N LYS A 45 -17.02 -11.55 9.05
CA LYS A 45 -17.44 -12.84 9.62
C LYS A 45 -16.65 -13.19 10.88
N TYR A 46 -15.34 -12.95 10.85
CA TYR A 46 -14.43 -13.21 11.97
C TYR A 46 -14.81 -12.39 13.20
N LEU A 47 -15.08 -11.09 13.03
CA LEU A 47 -15.40 -10.17 14.12
C LEU A 47 -16.87 -10.22 14.58
N ALA A 48 -17.79 -10.78 13.77
CA ALA A 48 -19.22 -10.84 14.11
C ALA A 48 -19.50 -11.61 15.41
N GLY A 49 -18.66 -12.60 15.74
CA GLY A 49 -18.76 -13.35 17.00
C GLY A 49 -18.36 -12.53 18.24
N SER A 50 -17.39 -11.63 18.07
CA SER A 50 -16.85 -10.80 19.15
C SER A 50 -17.71 -9.55 19.40
N TYR A 51 -18.15 -8.87 18.33
CA TYR A 51 -18.93 -7.62 18.42
C TYR A 51 -20.43 -7.83 18.18
N ARG A 52 -21.08 -8.62 19.04
CA ARG A 52 -22.50 -9.01 18.89
C ARG A 52 -23.50 -7.92 19.26
N LYS A 53 -23.13 -7.02 20.17
CA LYS A 53 -24.03 -6.02 20.75
C LYS A 53 -23.81 -4.67 20.09
N ARG A 54 -24.90 -3.89 19.91
CA ARG A 54 -24.79 -2.48 19.50
C ARG A 54 -23.88 -1.74 20.48
N GLY A 55 -22.94 -0.96 19.96
CA GLY A 55 -21.99 -0.20 20.76
C GLY A 55 -20.81 -1.01 21.32
N SER A 56 -20.74 -2.33 21.10
CA SER A 56 -19.62 -3.15 21.59
C SER A 56 -18.25 -2.71 21.02
N VAL A 57 -18.20 -2.24 19.77
CA VAL A 57 -16.98 -1.68 19.17
C VAL A 57 -16.55 -0.38 19.84
N GLN A 58 -17.50 0.52 20.12
CA GLN A 58 -17.21 1.81 20.77
C GLN A 58 -16.83 1.65 22.24
N GLY A 59 -17.44 0.66 22.89
CA GLY A 59 -17.21 0.32 24.29
C GLY A 59 -16.01 -0.59 24.52
N ASP A 60 -15.22 -0.91 23.48
CA ASP A 60 -14.02 -1.73 23.59
C ASP A 60 -12.80 -0.83 23.93
N PRO A 61 -12.35 -0.79 25.19
CA PRO A 61 -11.29 0.11 25.60
C PRO A 61 -9.94 -0.23 24.96
N GLU A 62 -9.67 -1.51 24.66
CA GLU A 62 -8.41 -1.93 24.05
C GLU A 62 -8.34 -1.46 22.60
N LEU A 63 -9.44 -1.60 21.86
CA LEU A 63 -9.54 -1.05 20.51
C LEU A 63 -9.40 0.48 20.51
N GLN A 64 -10.08 1.19 21.41
CA GLN A 64 -9.98 2.65 21.47
C GLN A 64 -8.55 3.11 21.80
N ASN A 65 -7.85 2.41 22.70
CA ASN A 65 -6.46 2.71 23.02
C ASN A 65 -5.52 2.44 21.83
N PHE A 66 -5.74 1.35 21.09
CA PHE A 66 -5.00 1.05 19.86
C PHE A 66 -5.16 2.16 18.81
N LEU A 67 -6.38 2.60 18.55
CA LEU A 67 -6.65 3.71 17.60
C LEU A 67 -6.01 5.02 18.09
N GLY A 68 -6.08 5.29 19.40
CA GLY A 68 -5.47 6.48 20.02
C GLY A 68 -3.95 6.51 19.87
N ALA A 69 -3.28 5.37 20.08
CA ALA A 69 -1.83 5.25 19.92
C ALA A 69 -1.37 5.58 18.49
N LEU A 70 -2.15 5.20 17.47
CA LEU A 70 -1.80 5.40 16.06
C LEU A 70 -2.22 6.76 15.50
N THR A 71 -3.08 7.51 16.19
CA THR A 71 -3.56 8.83 15.74
C THR A 71 -2.94 10.00 16.51
N ASN A 72 -2.31 9.75 17.65
CA ASN A 72 -1.69 10.78 18.46
C ASN A 72 -0.31 11.18 17.93
N SER A 73 -0.20 12.39 17.39
CA SER A 73 1.06 12.91 16.84
C SER A 73 2.16 13.16 17.89
N SER A 74 1.82 13.19 19.19
CA SER A 74 2.84 13.27 20.24
C SER A 74 3.58 11.95 20.45
N ASP A 75 3.02 10.83 19.99
CA ASP A 75 3.67 9.52 19.94
C ASP A 75 4.23 9.27 18.54
N THR A 76 5.40 9.86 18.26
CA THR A 76 6.00 9.88 16.92
C THR A 76 6.43 8.51 16.41
N ILE A 77 6.53 7.50 17.27
CA ILE A 77 6.91 6.13 16.90
C ILE A 77 5.73 5.40 16.26
N ALA A 78 4.51 5.73 16.68
CA ALA A 78 3.29 5.03 16.28
C ALA A 78 2.34 5.88 15.42
N PHE A 79 2.55 7.19 15.33
CA PHE A 79 1.67 8.09 14.58
C PHE A 79 1.60 7.75 13.09
N LEU A 80 0.37 7.51 12.62
CA LEU A 80 0.01 7.29 11.22
C LEU A 80 -0.94 8.42 10.78
N ASN A 81 -0.44 9.29 9.91
CA ASN A 81 -1.26 10.34 9.32
C ASN A 81 -2.47 9.76 8.58
N GLY A 82 -3.66 10.32 8.81
CA GLY A 82 -4.92 9.85 8.21
C GLY A 82 -5.50 8.56 8.80
N PHE A 83 -4.87 7.98 9.83
CA PHE A 83 -5.37 6.77 10.48
C PHE A 83 -6.72 7.02 11.17
N PRO A 84 -7.67 6.07 11.14
CA PRO A 84 -9.00 6.31 11.67
C PRO A 84 -9.01 6.43 13.19
N THR A 85 -9.72 7.43 13.68
CA THR A 85 -9.95 7.66 15.11
C THR A 85 -11.09 6.77 15.64
N GLY A 86 -11.21 6.68 16.97
CA GLY A 86 -12.38 6.06 17.62
C GLY A 86 -13.73 6.69 17.24
N ALA A 87 -13.73 7.96 16.82
CA ALA A 87 -14.93 8.62 16.31
C ALA A 87 -15.38 8.08 14.95
N GLN A 88 -14.46 7.50 14.16
CA GLN A 88 -14.72 6.91 12.85
C GLN A 88 -14.96 5.40 12.93
N VAL A 89 -14.32 4.70 13.87
CA VAL A 89 -14.48 3.25 14.06
C VAL A 89 -15.54 2.96 15.11
N ARG A 90 -16.82 2.87 14.69
CA ARG A 90 -17.96 2.86 15.62
C ARG A 90 -18.74 1.56 15.64
N ASN A 91 -18.67 0.78 14.56
CA ASN A 91 -19.51 -0.40 14.41
C ASN A 91 -18.74 -1.54 13.72
N LEU A 92 -19.39 -2.70 13.63
CA LEU A 92 -18.78 -3.91 13.05
C LEU A 92 -18.26 -3.67 11.63
N LYS A 93 -18.96 -2.89 10.80
CA LYS A 93 -18.49 -2.54 9.46
C LYS A 93 -17.16 -1.80 9.57
N ASP A 94 -17.11 -0.70 10.32
CA ASP A 94 -15.92 0.15 10.40
C ASP A 94 -14.67 -0.61 10.87
N VAL A 95 -14.78 -1.41 11.94
CA VAL A 95 -13.65 -2.19 12.45
C VAL A 95 -13.25 -3.33 11.50
N SER A 96 -14.20 -3.89 10.76
CA SER A 96 -13.91 -4.92 9.74
C SER A 96 -13.17 -4.35 8.54
N GLU A 97 -13.53 -3.13 8.12
CA GLU A 97 -12.84 -2.40 7.04
C GLU A 97 -11.40 -2.07 7.45
N LEU A 98 -11.22 -1.54 8.67
CA LEU A 98 -9.90 -1.27 9.24
C LEU A 98 -9.03 -2.53 9.26
N LEU A 99 -9.55 -3.64 9.80
CA LEU A 99 -8.80 -4.89 9.85
C LEU A 99 -8.49 -5.44 8.44
N ALA A 100 -9.43 -5.32 7.50
CA ALA A 100 -9.22 -5.77 6.12
C ALA A 100 -8.09 -4.98 5.45
N GLN A 101 -8.03 -3.66 5.68
CA GLN A 101 -6.97 -2.80 5.17
C GLN A 101 -5.60 -3.15 5.81
N ILE A 102 -5.54 -3.44 7.11
CA ILE A 102 -4.31 -3.91 7.77
C ILE A 102 -3.82 -5.22 7.16
N LEU A 103 -4.71 -6.20 6.96
CA LEU A 103 -4.37 -7.48 6.34
C LEU A 103 -3.95 -7.33 4.88
N TRP A 104 -4.57 -6.39 4.14
CA TRP A 104 -4.19 -6.07 2.77
C TRP A 104 -2.74 -5.58 2.69
N ILE A 105 -2.37 -4.56 3.47
CA ILE A 105 -1.03 -3.95 3.44
C ILE A 105 0.03 -4.98 3.85
N SER A 106 -0.20 -5.66 4.97
CA SER A 106 0.79 -6.59 5.56
C SER A 106 0.95 -7.90 4.78
N GLY A 107 -0.07 -8.32 4.05
CA GLY A 107 -0.07 -9.59 3.31
C GLY A 107 0.02 -9.38 1.80
N VAL A 108 -1.09 -8.93 1.22
CA VAL A 108 -1.31 -8.94 -0.23
C VAL A 108 -0.46 -7.90 -0.93
N GLU A 109 -0.48 -6.66 -0.45
CA GLU A 109 0.29 -5.57 -1.04
C GLU A 109 1.80 -5.83 -0.90
N HIS A 110 2.25 -6.23 0.29
CA HIS A 110 3.63 -6.64 0.50
C HIS A 110 4.03 -7.77 -0.46
N HIS A 111 3.20 -8.80 -0.62
CA HIS A 111 3.46 -9.88 -1.57
C HIS A 111 3.52 -9.37 -3.02
N ALA A 112 2.56 -8.54 -3.45
CA ALA A 112 2.52 -8.02 -4.82
C ALA A 112 3.76 -7.18 -5.18
N LEU A 113 4.34 -6.47 -4.21
CA LEU A 113 5.53 -5.64 -4.41
C LEU A 113 6.85 -6.42 -4.32
N ASN A 114 6.88 -7.53 -3.57
CA ASN A 114 8.13 -8.26 -3.29
C ASN A 114 8.26 -9.59 -4.04
N SER A 115 7.15 -10.30 -4.26
CA SER A 115 7.19 -11.64 -4.84
C SER A 115 7.51 -11.59 -6.32
N PHE A 116 8.58 -12.28 -6.72
CA PHE A 116 9.04 -12.44 -8.10
C PHE A 116 9.37 -11.15 -8.86
N ARG A 117 9.01 -9.97 -8.35
CA ARG A 117 9.34 -8.68 -8.95
C ARG A 117 10.85 -8.48 -9.06
N ILE A 118 11.56 -8.74 -7.96
CA ILE A 118 13.01 -8.59 -7.90
C ILE A 118 13.68 -9.47 -8.96
N LEU A 119 13.29 -10.75 -9.02
CA LEU A 119 13.93 -11.71 -9.93
C LEU A 119 13.55 -11.48 -11.41
N ASN A 120 12.30 -11.10 -11.69
CA ASN A 120 11.81 -10.98 -13.06
C ASN A 120 12.02 -9.60 -13.68
N PHE A 121 12.10 -8.54 -12.87
CA PHE A 121 12.12 -7.16 -13.36
C PHE A 121 13.26 -6.34 -12.75
N ASP A 122 13.42 -6.32 -11.42
CA ASP A 122 14.34 -5.37 -10.78
C ASP A 122 15.83 -5.77 -10.96
N LEU A 123 16.13 -7.05 -11.19
CA LEU A 123 17.49 -7.54 -11.51
C LEU A 123 17.81 -7.54 -13.01
N VAL A 124 16.87 -7.15 -13.87
CA VAL A 124 17.16 -6.88 -15.28
C VAL A 124 17.76 -5.47 -15.36
N TYR A 125 19.07 -5.39 -15.11
CA TYR A 125 19.78 -4.15 -14.81
C TYR A 125 19.57 -3.00 -15.82
N PRO A 126 19.50 -3.23 -17.14
CA PRO A 126 19.16 -2.16 -18.09
C PRO A 126 17.74 -1.60 -17.94
N SER A 127 16.79 -2.42 -17.46
CA SER A 127 15.38 -2.06 -17.31
C SER A 127 15.05 -1.40 -15.97
N HIS A 128 15.86 -1.64 -14.94
CA HIS A 128 15.75 -1.05 -13.60
C HIS A 128 17.14 -0.69 -13.05
N PRO A 129 17.83 0.33 -13.61
CA PRO A 129 19.15 0.70 -13.12
C PRO A 129 19.04 1.22 -11.70
N GLY A 130 19.75 0.59 -10.76
CA GLY A 130 19.74 1.02 -9.36
C GLY A 130 20.31 2.43 -9.14
N LYS A 131 21.15 2.90 -10.07
CA LYS A 131 21.71 4.26 -10.12
C LYS A 131 21.95 4.67 -11.56
N ILE A 132 21.92 5.98 -11.81
CA ILE A 132 22.41 6.59 -13.06
C ILE A 132 23.66 7.39 -12.71
N LEU A 133 24.80 7.02 -13.28
CA LEU A 133 26.13 7.54 -12.93
C LEU A 133 26.53 8.81 -13.72
N SER A 134 25.59 9.43 -14.44
CA SER A 134 25.82 10.68 -15.18
C SER A 134 24.56 11.53 -15.26
N PRO A 135 24.67 12.84 -15.52
CA PRO A 135 23.52 13.73 -15.68
C PRO A 135 22.61 13.30 -16.84
N LEU A 136 21.33 13.66 -16.79
CA LEU A 136 20.41 13.45 -17.91
C LEU A 136 20.95 14.14 -19.19
N PRO A 137 20.76 13.56 -20.38
CA PRO A 137 21.20 14.18 -21.64
C PRO A 137 20.50 15.52 -21.87
N ALA A 138 21.26 16.53 -22.31
CA ALA A 138 20.73 17.86 -22.59
C ALA A 138 19.99 17.94 -23.94
N SER A 139 20.21 16.97 -24.84
CA SER A 139 19.58 16.90 -26.15
C SER A 139 19.45 15.44 -26.64
N THR A 140 18.46 15.21 -27.49
CA THR A 140 18.20 13.90 -28.10
C THR A 140 19.28 13.54 -29.13
N GLY A 141 19.49 12.24 -29.37
CA GLY A 141 20.42 11.74 -30.41
C GLY A 141 21.92 11.91 -30.12
N THR A 142 22.29 12.24 -28.88
CA THR A 142 23.70 12.51 -28.49
C THR A 142 24.40 11.33 -27.82
N LEU A 143 23.67 10.28 -27.45
CA LEU A 143 24.22 9.12 -26.78
C LEU A 143 24.35 7.94 -27.76
N THR A 144 25.47 7.23 -27.64
CA THR A 144 25.70 5.91 -28.21
C THR A 144 25.26 4.81 -27.24
N ASP A 145 25.11 3.58 -27.73
CA ASP A 145 24.72 2.43 -26.90
C ASP A 145 25.73 2.18 -25.76
N ASP A 146 27.03 2.28 -26.04
CA ASP A 146 28.08 2.13 -25.02
C ASP A 146 27.94 3.18 -23.90
N GLN A 147 27.66 4.43 -24.27
CA GLN A 147 27.43 5.50 -23.30
C GLN A 147 26.17 5.26 -22.46
N LEU A 148 25.14 4.62 -22.99
CA LEU A 148 23.94 4.25 -22.22
C LEU A 148 24.27 3.16 -21.18
N VAL A 149 25.04 2.15 -21.56
CA VAL A 149 25.47 1.06 -20.66
C VAL A 149 26.37 1.59 -19.53
N ASP A 150 27.34 2.44 -19.86
CA ASP A 150 28.24 3.04 -18.86
C ASP A 150 27.47 3.86 -17.81
N ARG A 151 26.46 4.62 -18.26
CA ARG A 151 25.62 5.47 -17.41
C ARG A 151 24.74 4.66 -16.47
N ALA A 152 24.25 3.50 -16.89
CA ALA A 152 23.44 2.61 -16.06
C ALA A 152 24.25 1.93 -14.93
N GLY A 153 25.59 1.99 -15.00
CA GLY A 153 26.49 1.36 -14.04
C GLY A 153 26.82 -0.07 -14.44
N SER A 154 27.76 -0.22 -15.38
CA SER A 154 28.30 -1.54 -15.75
C SER A 154 29.05 -2.19 -14.59
N VAL A 155 28.89 -3.52 -14.45
CA VAL A 155 29.57 -4.39 -13.45
C VAL A 155 31.03 -4.67 -13.85
N HIS A 156 31.66 -3.81 -14.64
CA HIS A 156 33.04 -3.95 -15.08
C HIS A 156 33.90 -2.83 -14.50
N ARG A 157 34.24 -2.95 -13.21
CA ARG A 157 35.53 -2.57 -12.63
C ARG A 157 35.90 -3.51 -11.51
#